data_AF-D7T2R3-F1
#
_entry.id   AF-D7T2R3-F1
#
_cell.length_a   1.000
_cell.length_b   1.000
_cell.length_c   1.000
_cell.angle_alpha   90.00
_cell.angle_beta   90.00
_cell.angle_gamma   90.00
#
_symmetry.space_group_name_H-M   'P 1'
#
loop_
_entity.id
_entity.type
_entity.pdbx_description
1 polymer ?
#
loop_
_entity_poly.entity_id
_entity_poly.type
_entity_poly.pdbx_seq_one_letter_code
_entity_poly.pdbx_strand_id
1 'polypeptide(L)'
;MLQTNIKLLVGLVSSYRHDRELVDFNLAKFEAAKLHEAIEKKQLDHDDVVWILTTKNFFQLRATFVCYKQSYEVAIDQAINSSGNGDLGSILRGVIWCIVSPEKHFAEVIKASTVGYWTKDEDSLTRAIVTWAEIDMTKIKGDYFKMNNTNLDDVVRHDALGVYKSFLMALIGAKI
;
A
#
# COMPACT_ATOMS: atom_id res chain seq x y z
N MET A 1 8.16 20.59 3.70
CA MET A 1 8.33 19.12 3.73
C MET A 1 7.55 18.48 4.89
N LEU A 2 7.78 18.84 6.16
CA LEU A 2 7.00 18.30 7.31
C LEU A 2 5.50 18.62 7.28
N GLN A 3 5.11 19.84 6.88
CA GLN A 3 3.72 20.29 6.92
C GLN A 3 2.79 19.58 5.90
N THR A 4 3.37 19.12 4.80
CA THR A 4 2.66 18.41 3.73
C THR A 4 2.23 17.01 4.16
N ASN A 5 3.14 16.24 4.78
CA ASN A 5 2.84 14.90 5.26
C ASN A 5 1.72 14.92 6.30
N ILE A 6 1.70 15.96 7.15
CA ILE A 6 0.65 16.14 8.15
C ILE A 6 -0.74 16.29 7.50
N LYS A 7 -0.88 17.09 6.44
CA LYS A 7 -2.17 17.27 5.75
C LYS A 7 -2.73 15.94 5.25
N LEU A 8 -1.89 15.15 4.56
CA LEU A 8 -2.28 13.84 4.03
C LEU A 8 -2.68 12.88 5.16
N LEU A 9 -1.82 12.73 6.17
CA LEU A 9 -2.05 11.81 7.28
C LEU A 9 -3.29 12.20 8.09
N VAL A 10 -3.48 13.48 8.40
CA VAL A 10 -4.67 13.98 9.09
C VAL A 10 -5.93 13.71 8.25
N GLY A 11 -5.88 13.95 6.95
CA GLY A 11 -6.99 13.65 6.04
C GLY A 11 -7.35 12.16 6.01
N LEU A 12 -6.35 11.27 6.02
CA LEU A 12 -6.58 9.82 6.05
C LEU A 12 -7.24 9.37 7.36
N VAL A 13 -6.68 9.76 8.51
CA VAL A 13 -7.18 9.31 9.83
C VAL A 13 -8.50 9.97 10.23
N SER A 14 -8.80 11.15 9.69
CA SER A 14 -10.06 11.86 9.95
C SER A 14 -11.17 11.50 8.96
N SER A 15 -10.89 10.67 7.95
CA SER A 15 -11.85 10.36 6.90
C SER A 15 -12.99 9.46 7.40
N TYR A 16 -14.24 9.87 7.13
CA TYR A 16 -15.43 9.03 7.28
C TYR A 16 -16.03 8.77 5.89
N ARG A 17 -15.44 7.80 5.19
CA ARG A 17 -15.76 7.54 3.78
C ARG A 17 -17.12 6.86 3.65
N HIS A 18 -17.91 7.31 2.69
CA HIS A 18 -19.17 6.66 2.36
C HIS A 18 -18.92 5.30 1.72
N ASP A 19 -19.64 4.26 2.14
CA ASP A 19 -19.44 2.87 1.68
C ASP A 19 -20.43 2.43 0.58
N ARG A 20 -21.00 3.38 -0.17
CA ARG A 20 -21.91 3.04 -1.28
C ARG A 20 -21.11 2.72 -2.53
N GLU A 21 -21.45 1.61 -3.18
CA GLU A 21 -20.91 1.17 -4.48
C GLU A 21 -21.42 2.01 -5.67
N LEU A 22 -21.48 3.33 -5.51
CA LEU A 22 -21.87 4.24 -6.58
C LEU A 22 -20.61 4.88 -7.14
N VAL A 23 -20.32 4.57 -8.41
CA VAL A 23 -19.15 5.05 -9.14
C VAL A 23 -19.59 5.98 -10.26
N ASP A 24 -19.01 7.17 -10.30
CA ASP A 24 -19.13 8.11 -11.42
C ASP A 24 -17.88 8.01 -12.30
N PHE A 25 -18.04 7.42 -13.48
CA PHE A 25 -16.95 7.22 -14.43
C PHE A 25 -16.44 8.52 -15.08
N ASN A 26 -17.28 9.54 -15.22
CA ASN A 26 -16.83 10.83 -15.75
C ASN A 26 -15.94 11.53 -14.72
N LEU A 27 -16.36 11.49 -13.45
CA LEU A 27 -15.55 11.96 -12.34
C LEU A 27 -14.25 11.15 -12.22
N ALA A 28 -14.30 9.83 -12.37
CA ALA A 28 -13.10 8.97 -12.30
C ALA A 28 -12.06 9.35 -13.36
N LYS A 29 -12.49 9.61 -14.60
CA LYS A 29 -11.61 10.10 -15.67
C LYS A 29 -11.03 11.48 -15.37
N PHE A 30 -11.84 12.38 -14.85
CA PHE A 30 -11.40 13.72 -14.46
C PHE A 30 -10.35 13.67 -13.32
N GLU A 31 -10.61 12.89 -12.28
CA GLU A 31 -9.69 12.68 -11.17
C GLU A 31 -8.39 12.01 -11.63
N ALA A 32 -8.47 11.04 -12.53
CA ALA A 32 -7.30 10.39 -13.12
C ALA A 32 -6.40 11.39 -13.85
N ALA A 33 -7.00 12.30 -14.63
CA ALA A 33 -6.26 13.37 -15.31
C ALA A 33 -5.61 14.35 -14.34
N LYS A 34 -6.29 14.69 -13.25
CA LYS A 34 -5.72 15.54 -12.19
C LYS A 34 -4.55 14.89 -11.47
N LEU A 35 -4.66 13.60 -11.15
CA LEU A 35 -3.55 12.85 -10.56
C LEU A 35 -2.36 12.78 -11.52
N HIS A 36 -2.60 12.58 -12.82
CA HIS A 36 -1.53 12.55 -13.82
C HIS A 36 -0.80 13.88 -13.94
N GLU A 37 -1.55 14.98 -14.07
CA GLU A 37 -1.01 16.34 -14.14
C GLU A 37 -0.12 16.64 -12.92
N ALA A 38 -0.56 16.27 -11.71
CA ALA A 38 0.21 16.45 -10.49
C ALA A 38 1.49 15.60 -10.45
N ILE A 39 1.44 14.35 -10.95
CA ILE A 39 2.60 13.46 -11.02
C ILE A 39 3.64 14.00 -12.00
N GLU A 40 3.24 14.43 -13.20
CA GLU A 40 4.14 15.00 -14.21
C GLU A 40 4.84 16.27 -13.71
N LYS A 41 4.07 17.13 -13.02
CA LYS A 41 4.60 18.37 -12.41
C LYS A 41 5.39 18.12 -11.13
N LYS A 42 5.46 16.87 -10.63
CA LYS A 42 6.04 16.51 -9.32
C LYS A 42 5.43 17.27 -8.15
N GLN A 43 4.14 17.57 -8.24
CA GLN A 43 3.34 18.28 -7.23
C GLN A 43 2.45 17.29 -6.49
N LEU A 44 3.03 16.25 -5.90
CA LEU A 44 2.27 15.22 -5.19
C LEU A 44 1.62 15.73 -3.89
N ASP A 45 2.04 16.89 -3.42
CA ASP A 45 1.52 17.59 -2.26
C ASP A 45 0.36 18.54 -2.59
N HIS A 46 -0.02 18.62 -3.86
CA HIS A 46 -1.12 19.45 -4.31
C HIS A 46 -2.43 19.06 -3.61
N ASP A 47 -3.21 20.06 -3.20
CA ASP A 47 -4.42 19.85 -2.41
C ASP A 47 -5.44 18.94 -3.13
N ASP A 48 -5.49 18.96 -4.47
CA ASP A 48 -6.32 18.03 -5.26
C ASP A 48 -5.92 16.56 -5.05
N VAL A 49 -4.62 16.24 -5.03
CA VAL A 49 -4.13 14.87 -4.82
C VAL A 49 -4.52 14.39 -3.43
N VAL A 50 -4.26 15.23 -2.42
CA VAL A 50 -4.62 14.94 -1.03
C VAL A 50 -6.13 14.77 -0.91
N TRP A 51 -6.93 15.67 -1.48
CA TRP A 51 -8.39 15.63 -1.41
C TRP A 51 -8.97 14.37 -2.07
N ILE A 52 -8.53 14.03 -3.28
CA ILE A 52 -8.97 12.81 -3.98
C ILE A 52 -8.70 11.59 -3.09
N LEU A 53 -7.45 11.42 -2.65
CA LEU A 53 -7.04 10.24 -1.91
C LEU A 53 -7.63 10.16 -0.50
N THR A 54 -7.98 11.27 0.14
CA THR A 54 -8.46 11.29 1.54
C THR A 54 -9.99 11.28 1.68
N THR A 55 -10.73 11.77 0.68
CA THR A 55 -12.18 11.99 0.84
C THR A 55 -13.05 11.02 0.05
N LYS A 56 -12.56 10.50 -1.08
CA LYS A 56 -13.36 9.67 -1.99
C LYS A 56 -13.58 8.28 -1.41
N ASN A 57 -14.72 7.67 -1.76
CA ASN A 57 -14.97 6.29 -1.39
C ASN A 57 -14.01 5.32 -2.11
N PHE A 58 -13.84 4.11 -1.59
CA PHE A 58 -12.88 3.15 -2.16
C PHE A 58 -13.27 2.68 -3.56
N PHE A 59 -14.56 2.53 -3.87
CA PHE A 59 -15.04 2.11 -5.18
C PHE A 59 -14.71 3.13 -6.27
N GLN A 60 -14.95 4.41 -5.98
CA GLN A 60 -14.61 5.55 -6.83
C GLN A 60 -13.10 5.63 -7.03
N LEU A 61 -12.30 5.53 -5.96
CA LEU A 61 -10.84 5.57 -6.07
C LEU A 61 -10.28 4.44 -6.94
N ARG A 62 -10.80 3.21 -6.76
CA ARG A 62 -10.43 2.08 -7.61
C ARG A 62 -10.79 2.34 -9.06
N ALA A 63 -11.97 2.89 -9.35
CA ALA A 63 -12.36 3.28 -10.70
C ALA A 63 -11.44 4.37 -11.27
N THR A 64 -11.09 5.38 -10.49
CA THR A 64 -10.13 6.44 -10.85
C THR A 64 -8.77 5.84 -11.21
N PHE A 65 -8.25 4.89 -10.44
CA PHE A 65 -6.97 4.24 -10.75
C PHE A 65 -7.04 3.32 -11.98
N VAL A 66 -8.19 2.67 -12.23
CA VAL A 66 -8.43 1.92 -13.48
C VAL A 66 -8.45 2.87 -14.68
N CYS A 67 -9.18 3.98 -14.60
CA CYS A 67 -9.20 5.01 -15.65
C CYS A 67 -7.80 5.58 -15.89
N TYR A 68 -7.03 5.86 -14.83
CA TYR A 68 -5.64 6.30 -14.93
C TYR A 68 -4.81 5.31 -15.75
N LYS A 69 -4.85 4.02 -15.40
CA LYS A 69 -4.08 2.99 -16.11
C LYS A 69 -4.51 2.87 -17.58
N GLN A 70 -5.80 3.01 -17.87
CA GLN A 70 -6.32 2.95 -19.24
C GLN A 70 -5.90 4.16 -20.08
N SER A 71 -5.85 5.35 -19.49
CA SER A 71 -5.52 6.59 -20.21
C SER A 71 -4.03 6.81 -20.40
N TYR A 72 -3.20 6.34 -19.47
CA TYR A 72 -1.75 6.63 -19.44
C TYR A 72 -0.88 5.38 -19.58
N GLU A 73 -1.48 4.21 -19.75
CA GLU A 73 -0.83 2.91 -19.97
C GLU A 73 0.17 2.49 -18.87
N VAL A 74 0.16 3.18 -17.73
CA VAL A 74 1.01 2.93 -16.57
C VAL A 74 0.16 2.91 -15.30
N ALA A 75 0.47 2.00 -14.39
CA ALA A 75 -0.22 1.98 -13.10
C ALA A 75 0.21 3.20 -12.27
N ILE A 76 -0.74 3.80 -11.54
CA ILE A 76 -0.49 5.04 -10.80
C ILE A 76 0.61 4.90 -9.73
N ASP A 77 0.72 3.72 -9.10
CA ASP A 77 1.77 3.42 -8.13
C ASP A 77 3.17 3.42 -8.78
N GLN A 78 3.28 2.92 -10.00
CA GLN A 78 4.52 2.97 -10.80
C GLN A 78 4.85 4.39 -11.25
N ALA A 79 3.84 5.16 -11.67
CA ALA A 79 4.01 6.56 -12.07
C ALA A 79 4.54 7.41 -10.91
N ILE A 80 3.95 7.28 -9.71
CA ILE A 80 4.42 7.96 -8.51
C ILE A 80 5.85 7.55 -8.16
N ASN A 81 6.18 6.26 -8.24
CA ASN A 81 7.53 5.78 -7.96
C ASN A 81 8.57 6.41 -8.91
N SER A 82 8.21 6.60 -10.17
CA SER A 82 9.08 7.20 -11.19
C SER A 82 9.27 8.72 -11.03
N SER A 83 8.35 9.41 -10.35
CA SER A 83 8.37 10.86 -10.19
C SER A 83 9.48 11.40 -9.26
N GLY A 84 10.08 10.54 -8.43
CA GLY A 84 11.25 10.88 -7.60
C GLY A 84 10.94 11.65 -6.31
N ASN A 85 9.71 11.62 -5.80
CA ASN A 85 9.22 12.47 -4.71
C ASN A 85 9.56 12.02 -3.27
N GLY A 86 10.59 11.18 -3.09
CA GLY A 86 11.08 10.76 -1.76
C GLY A 86 10.00 10.14 -0.86
N ASP A 87 10.01 10.49 0.43
CA ASP A 87 9.11 9.94 1.45
C ASP A 87 7.62 10.12 1.12
N LEU A 88 7.23 11.25 0.54
CA LEU A 88 5.83 11.51 0.17
C LEU A 88 5.37 10.54 -0.93
N GLY A 89 6.25 10.26 -1.91
CA GLY A 89 5.98 9.26 -2.94
C GLY A 89 5.76 7.87 -2.35
N SER A 90 6.59 7.47 -1.38
CA SER A 90 6.46 6.20 -0.66
C SER A 90 5.16 6.12 0.13
N ILE A 91 4.77 7.19 0.83
CA ILE A 91 3.50 7.25 1.58
C ILE A 91 2.30 7.11 0.63
N LEU A 92 2.28 7.88 -0.47
CA LEU A 92 1.19 7.84 -1.45
C LEU A 92 1.07 6.47 -2.12
N ARG A 93 2.20 5.83 -2.42
CA ARG A 93 2.23 4.45 -2.93
C ARG A 93 1.60 3.48 -1.93
N GLY A 94 1.92 3.62 -0.64
CA GLY A 94 1.30 2.86 0.44
C GLY A 94 -0.21 3.07 0.51
N VAL A 95 -0.68 4.32 0.43
CA VAL A 95 -2.12 4.66 0.40
C VAL A 95 -2.82 3.98 -0.78
N ILE A 96 -2.26 4.07 -1.98
CA ILE A 96 -2.84 3.46 -3.19
C ILE A 96 -2.92 1.94 -3.05
N TRP A 97 -1.87 1.29 -2.55
CA TRP A 97 -1.92 -0.15 -2.32
C TRP A 97 -2.97 -0.49 -1.26
N CYS A 98 -3.03 0.19 -0.13
CA CYS A 98 -4.09 -0.03 0.87
C CYS A 98 -5.51 0.14 0.30
N ILE A 99 -5.72 0.99 -0.70
CA ILE A 99 -7.03 1.15 -1.35
C ILE A 99 -7.33 -0.02 -2.31
N VAL A 100 -6.34 -0.41 -3.13
CA VAL A 100 -6.54 -1.36 -4.23
C VAL A 100 -6.38 -2.82 -3.79
N SER A 101 -5.28 -3.09 -3.09
CA SER A 101 -4.90 -4.40 -2.57
C SER A 101 -4.03 -4.20 -1.32
N PRO A 102 -4.66 -4.14 -0.14
CA PRO A 102 -3.92 -4.06 1.12
C PRO A 102 -2.91 -5.19 1.26
N GLU A 103 -3.20 -6.37 0.72
CA GLU A 103 -2.33 -7.55 0.78
C GLU A 103 -0.96 -7.27 0.13
N LYS A 104 -0.96 -6.54 -0.99
CA LYS A 104 0.26 -6.04 -1.65
C LYS A 104 1.07 -5.11 -0.74
N HIS A 105 0.40 -4.23 0.00
CA HIS A 105 1.07 -3.35 0.96
C HIS A 105 1.75 -4.15 2.08
N PHE A 106 1.04 -5.08 2.69
CA PHE A 106 1.61 -5.90 3.77
C PHE A 106 2.71 -6.84 3.28
N ALA A 107 2.60 -7.37 2.06
CA ALA A 107 3.68 -8.12 1.43
C ALA A 107 4.97 -7.28 1.30
N GLU A 108 4.86 -6.02 0.88
CA GLU A 108 6.02 -5.10 0.84
C GLU A 108 6.57 -4.82 2.24
N VAL A 109 5.71 -4.55 3.24
CA VAL A 109 6.14 -4.27 4.61
C VAL A 109 6.94 -5.44 5.17
N ILE A 110 6.46 -6.68 4.98
CA ILE A 110 7.17 -7.88 5.40
C ILE A 110 8.52 -7.98 4.68
N LYS A 111 8.55 -7.76 3.35
CA LYS A 111 9.80 -7.78 2.60
C LYS A 111 10.79 -6.76 3.13
N ALA A 112 10.38 -5.51 3.29
CA ALA A 112 11.21 -4.42 3.77
C ALA A 112 11.78 -4.70 5.17
N SER A 113 10.98 -5.31 6.05
CA SER A 113 11.37 -5.64 7.44
C SER A 113 12.44 -6.75 7.49
N THR A 114 12.53 -7.56 6.43
CA THR A 114 13.42 -8.72 6.35
C THR A 114 14.56 -8.56 5.32
N VAL A 115 14.73 -7.38 4.71
CA VAL A 115 15.86 -7.15 3.77
C VAL A 115 17.19 -7.02 4.54
N GLY A 116 17.94 -8.11 4.64
CA GLY A 116 19.30 -8.14 5.18
C GLY A 116 19.67 -9.48 5.81
N TYR A 117 20.77 -9.51 6.55
CA TYR A 117 21.00 -10.56 7.55
C TYR A 117 20.21 -10.19 8.81
N TRP A 118 19.38 -11.11 9.31
CA TRP A 118 18.48 -10.88 10.46
C TRP A 118 17.28 -9.95 10.17
N THR A 119 16.18 -10.14 10.91
CA THR A 119 15.05 -9.20 10.89
C THR A 119 15.52 -7.82 11.35
N LYS A 120 15.52 -6.83 10.45
CA LYS A 120 15.98 -5.47 10.77
C LYS A 120 14.94 -4.63 11.49
N ASP A 121 13.67 -4.94 11.27
CA ASP A 121 12.53 -4.24 11.85
C ASP A 121 11.51 -5.27 12.37
N GLU A 122 11.76 -5.79 13.56
CA GLU A 122 10.89 -6.78 14.21
C GLU A 122 9.50 -6.21 14.51
N ASP A 123 9.39 -4.92 14.78
CA ASP A 123 8.14 -4.24 15.09
C ASP A 123 7.23 -4.19 13.86
N SER A 124 7.75 -3.80 12.70
CA SER A 124 6.97 -3.78 11.45
C SER A 124 6.61 -5.19 10.99
N LEU A 125 7.51 -6.17 11.12
CA LEU A 125 7.22 -7.57 10.81
C LEU A 125 6.11 -8.12 11.71
N THR A 126 6.23 -7.91 13.02
CA THR A 126 5.23 -8.34 14.02
C THR A 126 3.89 -7.69 13.73
N ARG A 127 3.85 -6.37 13.56
CA ARG A 127 2.61 -5.64 13.28
C ARG A 127 1.93 -6.16 12.01
N ALA A 128 2.68 -6.35 10.93
CA ALA A 128 2.14 -6.87 9.67
C ALA A 128 1.54 -8.28 9.84
N ILE A 129 2.25 -9.20 10.48
CA ILE A 129 1.79 -10.59 10.64
C ILE A 129 0.61 -10.66 11.62
N VAL A 130 0.73 -10.06 12.80
CA VAL A 130 -0.28 -10.16 13.86
C VAL A 130 -1.61 -9.53 13.44
N THR A 131 -1.58 -8.34 12.81
CA THR A 131 -2.83 -7.64 12.44
C THR A 131 -3.59 -8.30 11.29
N TRP A 132 -2.93 -9.16 10.51
CA TRP A 132 -3.52 -9.83 9.34
C TRP A 132 -3.65 -11.34 9.46
N ALA A 133 -3.18 -11.93 10.56
CA ALA A 133 -3.22 -13.38 10.78
C ALA A 133 -4.64 -13.96 10.61
N GLU A 134 -5.65 -13.25 11.10
CA GLU A 134 -7.06 -13.67 11.05
C GLU A 134 -7.87 -13.06 9.89
N ILE A 135 -7.26 -12.17 9.10
CA ILE A 135 -7.95 -11.48 8.00
C ILE A 135 -7.76 -12.26 6.69
N ASP A 136 -6.54 -12.24 6.14
CA ASP A 136 -6.26 -12.93 4.87
C ASP A 136 -4.76 -13.15 4.63
N MET A 137 -4.13 -13.88 5.55
CA MET A 137 -2.71 -14.22 5.45
C MET A 137 -2.38 -15.02 4.18
N THR A 138 -3.33 -15.82 3.69
CA THR A 138 -3.16 -16.62 2.47
C THR A 138 -2.97 -15.74 1.24
N LYS A 139 -3.77 -14.67 1.09
CA LYS A 139 -3.57 -13.71 0.00
C LYS A 139 -2.25 -12.95 0.13
N ILE A 140 -1.87 -12.53 1.35
CA ILE A 140 -0.57 -11.87 1.58
C ILE A 140 0.57 -12.78 1.13
N LYS A 141 0.56 -14.07 1.49
CA LYS A 141 1.56 -15.04 1.00
C LYS A 141 1.59 -15.13 -0.52
N GLY A 142 0.41 -15.18 -1.15
CA GLY A 142 0.29 -15.22 -2.60
C GLY A 142 0.89 -13.99 -3.29
N ASP A 143 0.59 -12.79 -2.80
CA ASP A 143 1.13 -11.55 -3.37
C ASP A 143 2.61 -11.36 -3.03
N TYR A 144 3.05 -11.77 -1.85
CA TYR A 144 4.46 -11.80 -1.48
C TYR A 144 5.27 -12.67 -2.44
N PHE A 145 4.78 -13.86 -2.77
CA PHE A 145 5.44 -14.75 -3.72
C PHE A 145 5.49 -14.14 -5.13
N LYS A 146 4.39 -13.55 -5.62
CA LYS A 146 4.35 -12.89 -6.93
C LYS A 146 5.34 -11.72 -7.03
N MET A 147 5.52 -10.97 -5.94
CA MET A 147 6.39 -9.78 -5.91
C MET A 147 7.87 -10.13 -5.75
N ASN A 148 8.18 -11.15 -4.94
CA ASN A 148 9.55 -11.40 -4.49
C ASN A 148 10.15 -12.71 -5.01
N ASN A 149 9.33 -13.58 -5.61
CA ASN A 149 9.70 -14.93 -6.05
C ASN A 149 10.30 -15.81 -4.94
N THR A 150 9.89 -15.56 -3.70
CA THR A 150 10.29 -16.30 -2.48
C THR A 150 9.08 -16.50 -1.59
N ASN A 151 8.99 -17.63 -0.88
CA ASN A 151 7.87 -17.85 0.05
C ASN A 151 8.06 -17.03 1.32
N LEU A 152 6.97 -16.44 1.82
CA LEU A 152 6.95 -15.71 3.09
C LEU A 152 7.41 -16.60 4.25
N ASP A 153 6.96 -17.85 4.29
CA ASP A 153 7.31 -18.84 5.31
C ASP A 153 8.82 -19.09 5.38
N ASP A 154 9.50 -19.13 4.23
CA ASP A 154 10.94 -19.37 4.16
C ASP A 154 11.72 -18.15 4.69
N VAL A 155 11.23 -16.96 4.39
CA VAL A 155 11.81 -15.70 4.86
C VAL A 155 11.68 -15.58 6.38
N VAL A 156 10.49 -15.81 6.94
CA VAL A 156 10.29 -15.80 8.40
C VAL A 156 11.11 -16.90 9.07
N ARG A 157 11.24 -18.08 8.44
CA ARG A 157 12.02 -19.19 8.99
C ARG A 157 13.51 -18.88 9.07
N HIS A 158 14.04 -18.12 8.11
CA HIS A 158 15.44 -17.73 8.03
C HIS A 158 15.78 -16.54 8.92
N ASP A 159 14.92 -15.52 8.95
CA ASP A 159 15.25 -14.21 9.53
C ASP A 159 14.80 -14.02 10.99
N ALA A 160 13.97 -14.92 11.53
CA ALA A 160 13.56 -14.92 12.95
C ALA A 160 14.18 -16.10 13.72
N LEU A 161 14.34 -16.00 15.05
CA LEU A 161 14.80 -17.13 15.91
C LEU A 161 13.91 -17.41 17.10
N GLY A 162 14.15 -18.58 17.69
CA GLY A 162 13.62 -18.98 18.98
C GLY A 162 12.10 -19.00 19.04
N VAL A 163 11.58 -18.55 20.18
CA VAL A 163 10.15 -18.47 20.45
C VAL A 163 9.46 -17.47 19.51
N TYR A 164 10.13 -16.37 19.17
CA TYR A 164 9.60 -15.37 18.24
C TYR A 164 9.33 -15.96 16.86
N LYS A 165 10.30 -16.70 16.29
CA LYS A 165 10.07 -17.46 15.04
C LYS A 165 8.89 -18.39 15.15
N SER A 166 8.85 -19.19 16.22
CA SER A 166 7.80 -20.21 16.42
C SER A 166 6.41 -19.56 16.48
N PHE A 167 6.31 -18.40 17.13
CA PHE A 167 5.09 -17.61 17.20
C PHE A 167 4.67 -17.06 15.83
N LEU A 168 5.58 -16.42 15.08
CA LEU A 168 5.25 -15.91 13.75
C LEU A 168 4.87 -17.03 12.78
N MET A 169 5.58 -18.16 12.81
CA MET A 169 5.29 -19.33 11.98
C MET A 169 3.89 -19.89 12.26
N ALA A 170 3.46 -19.89 13.53
CA ALA A 170 2.10 -20.28 13.91
C ALA A 170 1.05 -19.31 13.31
N LEU A 171 1.27 -18.00 13.45
CA LEU A 171 0.35 -16.98 12.95
C LEU A 171 0.23 -16.96 11.42
N ILE A 172 1.31 -17.27 10.71
CA ILE A 172 1.24 -17.40 9.26
C ILE A 172 0.65 -18.74 8.81
N GLY A 173 0.26 -19.63 9.73
CA GLY A 173 -0.33 -20.93 9.41
C GLY A 173 0.65 -21.91 8.75
N ALA A 174 1.95 -21.76 9.00
CA ALA A 174 2.92 -22.76 8.59
C ALA A 174 2.77 -24.02 9.44
N LYS A 175 2.93 -25.20 8.84
CA LYS A 175 3.05 -26.44 9.62
C LYS A 175 4.35 -26.36 10.41
N ILE A 176 4.22 -26.34 11.74
CA ILE A 176 5.34 -26.35 12.70
C ILE A 176 5.83 -27.78 12.87
#